data_AF-L9X6A4-F1
#
_entry.id   AF-L9X6A4-F1
#
_cell.length_a   1.000
_cell.length_b   1.000
_cell.length_c   1.000
_cell.angle_alpha   90.00
_cell.angle_beta   90.00
_cell.angle_gamma   90.00
#
_symmetry.space_group_name_H-M   'P 1'
#
loop_
_entity.id
_entity.type
_entity.pdbx_description
1 polymer ?
#
loop_
_entity_poly.entity_id
_entity_poly.type
_entity_poly.pdbx_seq_one_letter_code
_entity_poly.pdbx_strand_id
1 'polypeptide(L)'
;MYKQVQELQQRITNLEEEVDDTHDTVNRMEHQLTEQRELLLAMAEEQGIDGEEILADAAIDQAELGAEDGTTEETAGTRQQEETTVE
;
A
#
# COMPACT_ATOMS: atom_id res chain seq x y z
N MET A 1 -32.77 -18.81 16.86
CA MET A 1 -32.32 -19.16 15.50
C MET A 1 -32.71 -18.12 14.45
N TYR A 2 -33.97 -17.70 14.29
CA TYR A 2 -34.32 -16.68 13.27
C TYR A 2 -33.76 -15.27 13.58
N LYS A 3 -33.76 -14.85 14.84
CA LYS A 3 -33.21 -13.54 15.28
C LYS A 3 -31.71 -13.39 15.02
N GLN A 4 -30.94 -14.47 15.20
CA GLN A 4 -29.49 -14.46 14.99
C GLN A 4 -29.13 -14.29 13.51
N VAL A 5 -29.95 -14.83 12.60
CA VAL A 5 -29.76 -14.62 11.15
C VAL A 5 -30.12 -13.19 10.76
N GLN A 6 -31.16 -12.60 11.37
CA GLN A 6 -31.53 -11.20 11.14
C GLN A 6 -30.45 -10.22 11.64
N GLU A 7 -29.89 -10.45 12.83
CA GLU A 7 -28.79 -9.64 13.36
C GLU A 7 -27.53 -9.72 12.48
N LEU A 8 -27.22 -10.90 11.93
CA LEU A 8 -26.10 -11.06 11.01
C LEU A 8 -26.33 -10.32 9.68
N GLN A 9 -27.55 -10.40 9.13
CA GLN A 9 -27.91 -9.66 7.91
C GLN A 9 -27.79 -8.15 8.12
N GLN A 10 -28.31 -7.63 9.25
CA GLN A 10 -28.18 -6.22 9.60
C GLN A 10 -26.72 -5.79 9.71
N ARG A 11 -25.87 -6.60 10.34
CA ARG A 11 -24.45 -6.30 10.48
C ARG A 11 -23.72 -6.27 9.14
N ILE A 12 -24.07 -7.16 8.22
CA ILE A 12 -23.49 -7.19 6.88
C ILE A 12 -23.89 -5.93 6.11
N THR A 13 -25.17 -5.57 6.12
CA THR A 13 -25.65 -4.34 5.46
C THR A 13 -24.96 -3.09 6.01
N ASN A 14 -24.81 -2.98 7.32
CA ASN A 14 -24.10 -1.84 7.91
C ASN A 14 -22.61 -1.82 7.54
N LEU A 15 -21.98 -2.99 7.42
CA LEU A 15 -20.58 -3.08 7.00
C LEU A 15 -20.42 -2.70 5.53
N GLU A 16 -21.35 -3.12 4.67
CA GLU A 16 -21.37 -2.72 3.26
C GLU A 16 -21.48 -1.21 3.11
N GLU A 17 -22.40 -0.58 3.85
CA GLU A 17 -22.57 0.88 3.90
C GLU A 17 -21.30 1.60 4.39
N GLU A 18 -20.68 1.11 5.47
CA GLU A 18 -19.45 1.71 6.02
C GLU A 18 -18.25 1.58 5.06
N VAL A 19 -18.17 0.47 4.31
CA VAL A 19 -17.14 0.26 3.29
C VAL A 19 -17.35 1.21 2.11
N ASP A 20 -18.59 1.38 1.65
CA ASP A 20 -18.92 2.32 0.57
C ASP A 20 -18.60 3.77 0.97
N ASP A 21 -19.00 4.18 2.18
CA ASP A 21 -18.69 5.51 2.73
C ASP A 21 -17.17 5.73 2.88
N THR A 22 -16.44 4.69 3.30
CA THR A 22 -14.99 4.74 3.40
C THR A 22 -14.37 4.88 2.02
N HIS A 23 -14.84 4.13 1.04
CA HIS A 23 -14.38 4.20 -0.34
C HIS A 23 -14.56 5.60 -0.92
N ASP A 24 -15.74 6.20 -0.74
CA ASP A 24 -16.02 7.58 -1.18
C ASP A 24 -15.13 8.62 -0.47
N THR A 25 -14.84 8.38 0.80
CA THR A 25 -13.92 9.23 1.57
C THR A 25 -12.50 9.12 1.04
N VAL A 26 -12.01 7.90 0.77
CA VAL A 26 -10.69 7.66 0.19
C VAL A 26 -10.57 8.30 -1.19
N ASN A 27 -11.53 8.09 -2.08
CA ASN A 27 -11.54 8.68 -3.43
C ASN A 27 -11.42 10.21 -3.38
N ARG A 28 -12.15 10.85 -2.48
CA ARG A 28 -12.09 12.30 -2.28
C ARG A 28 -10.73 12.74 -1.73
N MET A 29 -10.15 11.99 -0.79
CA MET A 29 -8.82 12.28 -0.28
C MET A 29 -7.74 12.13 -1.36
N GLU A 30 -7.80 11.10 -2.20
CA GLU A 30 -6.88 10.90 -3.33
C GLU A 30 -6.91 12.08 -4.31
N HIS A 31 -8.11 12.55 -4.63
CA HIS A 31 -8.30 13.71 -5.48
C HIS A 31 -7.65 14.97 -4.87
N GLN A 32 -7.95 15.27 -3.61
CA GLN A 32 -7.37 16.42 -2.89
C GLN A 32 -5.86 16.32 -2.73
N LEU A 33 -5.30 15.13 -2.51
CA LEU A 33 -3.86 14.92 -2.41
C LEU A 33 -3.17 15.16 -3.75
N THR A 34 -3.80 14.75 -4.85
CA THR A 34 -3.29 15.02 -6.20
C THR A 34 -3.23 16.52 -6.46
N GLU A 35 -4.32 17.25 -6.18
CA GLU A 35 -4.34 18.72 -6.33
C GLU A 35 -3.27 19.42 -5.47
N GLN A 36 -3.09 18.98 -4.22
CA GLN A 36 -2.07 19.52 -3.33
C GLN A 36 -0.66 19.22 -3.83
N ARG A 37 -0.41 18.02 -4.38
CA ARG A 37 0.86 17.66 -4.97
C ARG A 37 1.20 18.59 -6.14
N GLU A 38 0.27 18.80 -7.06
CA GLU A 38 0.47 19.71 -8.19
C GLU A 38 0.74 21.15 -7.72
N LEU A 39 0.03 21.62 -6.69
CA LEU A 39 0.27 22.94 -6.11
C LEU A 39 1.68 23.04 -5.51
N LEU A 40 2.14 22.02 -4.78
CA LEU A 40 3.47 22.00 -4.18
C LEU A 40 4.58 21.96 -5.24
N LEU A 41 4.38 21.22 -6.34
CA LEU A 41 5.31 21.22 -7.47
C LEU A 41 5.41 22.59 -8.13
N ALA A 42 4.26 23.26 -8.37
CA ALA A 42 4.26 24.62 -8.89
C ALA A 42 4.99 25.62 -7.95
N MET A 43 4.82 25.47 -6.64
CA MET A 43 5.54 26.29 -5.65
C MET A 43 7.05 25.96 -5.56
N ALA A 44 7.43 24.70 -5.83
CA ALA A 44 8.83 24.28 -5.88
C ALA A 44 9.52 24.86 -7.12
N GLU A 45 8.85 24.80 -8.28
CA GLU A 45 9.34 25.40 -9.54
C GLU A 45 9.56 26.90 -9.39
N GLU A 46 8.65 27.63 -8.74
CA GLU A 46 8.81 29.07 -8.45
C GLU A 46 10.06 29.37 -7.60
N GLN A 47 10.42 28.46 -6.70
CA GLN A 47 11.59 28.57 -5.83
C GLN A 47 12.88 28.01 -6.47
N GLY A 48 12.79 27.47 -7.70
CA GLY A 48 13.91 26.85 -8.40
C GLY A 48 14.34 25.51 -7.82
N ILE A 49 13.41 24.80 -7.16
CA ILE A 49 13.61 23.45 -6.63
C ILE A 49 13.01 22.45 -7.63
N ASP A 50 13.76 21.42 -7.99
CA ASP A 50 13.26 20.30 -8.80
C ASP A 50 12.45 19.35 -7.89
N GLY A 51 11.13 19.51 -7.91
CA GLY A 51 10.23 18.72 -7.06
C GLY A 51 10.11 17.26 -7.53
N GLU A 52 10.27 17.01 -8.82
CA GLU A 52 10.25 15.69 -9.42
C GLU A 52 11.46 14.84 -9.00
N GLU A 53 12.65 15.44 -8.95
CA GLU A 53 13.87 14.79 -8.44
C GLU A 53 13.69 14.37 -6.96
N ILE A 54 13.20 15.27 -6.10
CA ILE A 54 12.96 14.98 -4.68
C ILE A 54 11.96 13.84 -4.49
N LEU A 55 10.90 13.80 -5.30
CA LEU A 55 9.90 12.73 -5.24
C LEU A 55 10.47 11.38 -5.71
N ALA A 56 11.37 11.39 -6.69
CA ALA A 56 12.06 10.17 -7.14
C ALA A 56 12.99 9.63 -6.04
N ASP A 57 13.78 10.49 -5.40
CA ASP A 57 14.65 10.12 -4.29
C ASP A 57 13.84 9.54 -3.12
N ALA A 58 12.74 10.19 -2.73
CA ALA A 58 11.87 9.70 -1.66
C ALA A 58 11.26 8.32 -1.98
N ALA A 59 10.94 8.04 -3.25
CA ALA A 59 10.43 6.73 -3.67
C ALA A 59 11.50 5.63 -3.59
N ILE A 60 12.77 5.97 -3.85
CA ILE A 60 13.91 5.06 -3.66
C ILE A 60 14.08 4.77 -2.17
N ASP A 61 14.16 5.80 -1.33
CA ASP A 61 14.29 5.64 0.14
C ASP A 61 13.20 4.72 0.72
N GLN A 62 11.95 4.89 0.26
CA GLN A 62 10.83 4.05 0.69
C GLN A 62 10.98 2.59 0.23
N ALA A 63 11.45 2.36 -1.00
CA ALA A 63 11.70 1.02 -1.51
C ALA A 63 12.86 0.32 -0.77
N GLU A 64 13.91 1.07 -0.41
CA GLU A 64 15.03 0.56 0.38
C GLU A 64 14.58 0.18 1.80
N LEU A 65 13.79 1.02 2.47
CA LEU A 65 13.26 0.71 3.81
C LEU A 65 12.39 -0.57 3.81
N GLY A 66 11.57 -0.76 2.78
CA GLY A 66 10.74 -1.96 2.62
C GLY A 66 11.53 -3.23 2.30
N ALA A 67 12.69 -3.10 1.64
CA ALA A 67 13.59 -4.22 1.38
C ALA A 67 14.36 -4.64 2.64
N GLU A 68 14.69 -3.70 3.53
CA GLU A 68 15.37 -3.99 4.79
C GLU A 68 14.45 -4.70 5.81
N ASP A 69 13.16 -4.36 5.84
CA ASP A 69 12.16 -5.00 6.73
C ASP A 69 11.73 -6.40 6.24
N GLY A 70 12.11 -6.80 5.03
CA GLY A 70 11.79 -8.09 4.40
C GLY A 70 12.72 -9.26 4.75
N THR A 71 13.74 -9.07 5.61
CA THR A 71 14.76 -10.11 5.88
C THR A 71 14.55 -10.87 7.19
N THR A 72 13.31 -11.17 7.60
CA THR A 72 13.03 -12.18 8.65
C THR A 72 11.66 -12.82 8.46
N GLU A 73 11.49 -13.65 7.43
CA GLU A 73 10.62 -14.85 7.46
C GLU A 73 10.74 -15.65 6.14
N GLU A 74 11.83 -16.41 5.99
CA GLU A 74 11.80 -17.61 5.13
C GLU A 74 12.28 -18.80 5.98
N THR A 75 11.31 -19.44 6.65
CA THR A 75 11.53 -20.71 7.32
C THR A 75 11.50 -21.85 6.28
N ALA A 76 12.67 -22.49 6.16
CA ALA A 76 12.85 -23.93 5.93
C ALA A 76 12.16 -24.62 4.74
N GLY A 77 12.97 -24.88 3.70
CA GLY A 77 13.24 -26.27 3.27
C GLY A 77 12.75 -26.67 1.88
N THR A 78 13.70 -26.83 0.94
CA THR A 78 13.68 -27.92 -0.05
C THR A 78 15.12 -28.26 -0.50
N ARG A 79 15.63 -29.34 0.11
CA ARG A 79 16.32 -30.50 -0.49
C ARG A 79 17.59 -30.26 -1.33
N GLN A 80 18.73 -30.46 -0.66
CA GLN A 80 19.95 -31.00 -1.26
C GLN A 80 19.64 -32.28 -2.06
N GLN A 81 19.99 -32.28 -3.34
CA GLN A 81 20.36 -33.44 -4.14
C GLN A 81 20.73 -32.97 -5.55
N GLU A 82 22.03 -32.83 -5.82
CA GLU A 82 22.65 -33.15 -7.12
C GLU A 82 24.18 -32.99 -7.00
N GLU A 83 24.83 -34.01 -6.44
CA GLU A 83 26.23 -34.33 -6.74
C GLU A 83 26.43 -35.82 -6.40
N THR A 84 26.12 -36.69 -7.35
CA THR A 84 26.66 -38.06 -7.39
C THR A 84 27.57 -38.15 -8.60
N THR A 85 28.86 -38.16 -8.26
CA THR A 85 30.03 -38.64 -8.99
C THR A 85 29.71 -39.66 -10.09
N VAL A 86 30.14 -39.33 -11.31
CA VAL A 86 30.45 -40.32 -12.36
C VAL A 86 31.93 -40.17 -12.69
N GLU A 87 32.76 -41.01 -12.07
CA GLU A 87 33.96 -41.62 -12.66
C GLU A 87 34.29 -42.92 -11.90
#